data_AF-A0A352BQY9-F1
#
_entry.id   AF-A0A352BQY9-F1
#
_cell.length_a   1.000
_cell.length_b   1.000
_cell.length_c   1.000
_cell.angle_alpha   90.00
_cell.angle_beta   90.00
_cell.angle_gamma   90.00
#
_symmetry.space_group_name_H-M   'P 1'
#
loop_
_entity.id
_entity.type
_entity.pdbx_description
1 polymer ?
#
loop_
_entity_poly.entity_id
_entity_poly.type
_entity_poly.pdbx_seq_one_letter_code
_entity_poly.pdbx_strand_id
1 'polypeptide(L)' 'KIPAGWLIERAGFKGKRLGDAGVHKNQALVLVNYGQATGSEIWQLAQQIQAEILEKFDIALTAEVNII' A
#
# COMPACT_ATOMS: atom_id res chain seq x y z
N LYS A 1 -16.99 2.97 -9.89
CA LYS A 1 -16.11 2.69 -8.74
C LYS A 1 -14.67 2.78 -9.22
N ILE A 2 -13.82 3.61 -8.60
CA ILE A 2 -12.40 3.70 -8.97
C ILE A 2 -11.66 2.50 -8.34
N PRO A 3 -10.87 1.71 -9.09
CA PRO A 3 -10.11 0.61 -8.51
C PRO A 3 -8.97 1.15 -7.62
N ALA A 4 -8.93 0.74 -6.36
CA ALA A 4 -7.87 1.16 -5.44
C ALA A 4 -6.47 0.76 -5.94
N GLY A 5 -6.32 -0.41 -6.58
CA GLY A 5 -5.05 -0.83 -7.17
C GLY A 5 -4.56 0.10 -8.28
N TRP A 6 -5.49 0.72 -9.03
CA TRP A 6 -5.13 1.71 -10.05
C TRP A 6 -4.58 2.98 -9.43
N LEU A 7 -5.17 3.44 -8.31
CA LEU A 7 -4.68 4.60 -7.56
C LEU A 7 -3.27 4.34 -7.00
N ILE A 8 -3.06 3.18 -6.37
CA ILE A 8 -1.75 2.78 -5.80
C ILE A 8 -0.67 2.69 -6.89
N GLU A 9 -1.01 2.16 -8.07
CA GLU A 9 -0.11 2.13 -9.22
C GLU A 9 0.21 3.54 -9.74
N ARG A 10 -0.80 4.42 -9.85
CA ARG A 10 -0.61 5.81 -10.28
C ARG A 10 0.18 6.66 -9.28
N ALA A 11 0.13 6.34 -8.00
CA ALA A 11 0.96 6.95 -6.97
C ALA A 11 2.42 6.45 -6.99
N GLY A 12 2.74 5.43 -7.81
CA GLY A 12 4.10 4.91 -7.97
C GLY A 12 4.52 3.87 -6.93
N PHE A 13 3.55 3.24 -6.24
CA PHE A 13 3.86 2.25 -5.22
C PHE A 13 3.98 0.82 -5.77
N LYS A 14 3.47 0.51 -6.96
CA LYS A 14 3.53 -0.86 -7.52
C LYS A 14 4.98 -1.33 -7.65
N GLY A 15 5.31 -2.45 -6.98
CA GLY A 15 6.68 -2.98 -6.94
C GLY A 15 7.63 -2.21 -6.03
N LYS A 16 7.18 -1.13 -5.36
CA LYS A 16 7.99 -0.35 -4.43
C LYS A 16 8.20 -1.13 -3.13
N ARG A 17 9.39 -1.01 -2.57
CA ARG A 17 9.78 -1.62 -1.30
C ARG A 17 10.27 -0.54 -0.32
N LEU A 18 9.95 -0.73 0.95
CA LEU A 18 10.58 -0.08 2.09
C LEU A 18 11.12 -1.19 2.99
N GLY A 19 12.42 -1.47 2.87
CA GLY A 19 13.04 -2.63 3.51
C GLY A 19 12.44 -3.95 3.01
N ASP A 20 11.95 -4.76 3.95
CA ASP A 20 11.28 -6.02 3.64
C ASP A 20 9.77 -5.87 3.41
N ALA A 21 9.17 -4.72 3.74
CA ALA A 21 7.79 -4.43 3.37
C ALA A 21 7.74 -3.86 1.94
N GLY A 22 6.71 -4.20 1.16
CA GLY A 22 6.52 -3.62 -0.16
C GLY A 22 5.18 -3.92 -0.78
N VAL A 23 4.97 -3.42 -2.00
CA VAL A 23 3.77 -3.70 -2.80
C VAL A 23 4.12 -4.68 -3.90
N HIS A 24 3.26 -5.68 -4.11
CA HIS A 24 3.50 -6.71 -5.11
C HIS A 24 3.62 -6.12 -6.53
N LYS A 25 4.65 -6.54 -7.26
CA LYS A 25 4.96 -6.04 -8.62
C LYS A 25 3.84 -6.24 -9.65
N ASN A 26 3.02 -7.28 -9.50
CA ASN A 26 1.96 -7.60 -10.47
C ASN A 26 0.56 -7.15 -9.98
N GLN A 27 0.41 -6.82 -8.69
CA GLN A 27 -0.89 -6.48 -8.11
C GLN A 27 -0.74 -5.45 -7.01
N ALA A 28 -1.02 -4.18 -7.33
CA ALA A 28 -0.75 -3.05 -6.45
C ALA A 28 -1.59 -3.03 -5.14
N LEU A 29 -2.63 -3.86 -5.04
CA LEU A 29 -3.44 -4.00 -3.83
C LEU A 29 -2.81 -4.91 -2.76
N VAL A 30 -1.78 -5.66 -3.11
CA VAL A 30 -1.20 -6.67 -2.23
C VAL A 30 0.06 -6.09 -1.59
N LEU A 31 0.01 -5.89 -0.28
CA LEU A 31 1.22 -5.66 0.53
C LEU A 31 1.91 -7.00 0.77
N VAL A 32 3.23 -6.99 0.68
CA VAL A 32 4.07 -8.18 0.73
C VAL A 32 5.15 -7.95 1.77
N ASN A 33 5.34 -8.96 2.62
CA ASN A 33 6.57 -9.14 3.37
C ASN A 33 7.54 -9.98 2.53
N TYR A 34 8.66 -9.39 2.12
CA TYR A 34 9.73 -10.02 1.33
C TYR A 34 10.78 -10.74 2.18
N GLY A 35 10.69 -10.65 3.50
CA GLY A 35 11.67 -11.20 4.44
C GLY A 35 11.18 -11.08 5.88
N GLN A 36 11.79 -10.18 6.64
CA GLN A 36 11.61 -10.02 8.08
C GLN A 36 10.70 -8.83 8.44
N ALA A 37 9.85 -8.36 7.51
CA ALA A 37 8.99 -7.22 7.80
C ALA A 37 8.03 -7.51 8.96
N THR A 38 8.00 -6.61 9.92
CA THR A 38 7.09 -6.64 11.07
C THR A 38 5.69 -6.18 10.67
N GLY A 39 4.69 -6.56 11.46
CA GLY A 39 3.32 -6.05 11.28
C GLY A 39 3.24 -4.53 11.30
N SER A 40 4.08 -3.88 12.13
CA SER A 40 4.18 -2.42 12.19
C SER A 40 4.74 -1.81 10.90
N GLU A 41 5.73 -2.42 10.27
CA GLU A 41 6.28 -1.94 8.98
C GLU A 41 5.28 -2.09 7.84
N ILE A 42 4.52 -3.20 7.81
CA ILE A 42 3.44 -3.40 6.84
C ILE A 42 2.33 -2.36 7.07
N TRP A 43 1.99 -2.09 8.33
CA TRP A 43 0.99 -1.08 8.68
C TRP A 43 1.45 0.34 8.33
N GLN A 44 2.71 0.67 8.57
CA GLN A 44 3.29 1.95 8.15
C GLN A 44 3.25 2.12 6.63
N LEU A 45 3.57 1.07 5.87
CA LEU A 45 3.45 1.09 4.42
C LEU A 45 2.00 1.33 3.97
N ALA A 46 1.03 0.68 4.60
CA ALA A 46 -0.39 0.89 4.31
C ALA A 46 -0.80 2.36 4.54
N GLN A 47 -0.43 2.93 5.70
CA GLN A 47 -0.73 4.33 6.02
C GLN A 47 -0.05 5.31 5.07
N GLN A 48 1.19 5.07 4.68
CA GLN A 48 1.90 5.90 3.68
C GLN A 48 1.16 5.89 2.34
N ILE A 49 0.70 4.72 1.89
CA ILE A 49 -0.09 4.61 0.66
C ILE A 49 -1.40 5.39 0.80
N GLN A 50 -2.13 5.22 1.90
CA GLN A 50 -3.38 5.94 2.15
C GLN A 50 -3.19 7.46 2.12
N ALA A 51 -2.17 7.97 2.81
CA ALA A 51 -1.85 9.40 2.85
C ALA A 51 -1.50 9.94 1.46
N GLU A 52 -0.67 9.23 0.69
CA GLU A 52 -0.31 9.66 -0.66
C GLU A 52 -1.52 9.65 -1.61
N ILE A 53 -2.39 8.65 -1.51
CA ILE A 53 -3.60 8.62 -2.35
C ILE A 53 -4.54 9.75 -2.00
N LEU A 54 -4.69 10.06 -0.71
CA LEU A 54 -5.47 11.21 -0.26
C LEU A 54 -4.87 12.52 -0.82
N GLU A 55 -3.56 12.71 -0.70
CA GLU A 55 -2.90 13.93 -1.18
C GLU A 55 -2.97 14.09 -2.71
N LYS A 56 -2.74 13.02 -3.47
CA LYS A 56 -2.67 13.08 -4.95
C LYS A 56 -4.02 13.07 -5.65
N PHE A 57 -5.00 12.39 -5.07
CA PHE A 57 -6.27 12.12 -5.74
C PHE A 57 -7.49 12.65 -4.97
N ASP A 58 -7.29 13.20 -3.77
CA ASP A 58 -8.37 13.60 -2.85
C ASP A 58 -9.35 12.46 -2.55
N ILE A 59 -8.80 11.24 -2.47
CA ILE A 59 -9.55 10.00 -2.23
C ILE A 59 -9.02 9.31 -0.98
N ALA A 60 -9.87 9.14 0.03
CA ALA A 60 -9.55 8.33 1.20
C ALA A 60 -9.68 6.83 0.89
N LEU A 61 -8.60 6.07 1.08
CA LEU A 61 -8.60 4.61 1.02
C LEU A 61 -8.79 4.02 2.42
N THR A 62 -9.66 3.03 2.54
CA THR A 62 -9.83 2.23 3.76
C THR A 62 -9.18 0.86 3.57
N ALA A 63 -8.42 0.39 4.56
CA ALA A 63 -7.86 -0.95 4.55
C ALA A 63 -8.96 -2.00 4.77
N GLU A 64 -8.97 -3.07 3.98
CA GLU A 64 -9.92 -4.20 4.14
C GLU A 64 -9.44 -5.24 5.18
N VAL A 65 -8.17 -5.16 5.59
CA VAL A 65 -7.56 -6.09 6.55
C VAL A 65 -7.82 -5.67 7.99
N ASN A 66 -8.14 -6.64 8.84
CA ASN A 66 -8.25 -6.41 10.28
C ASN A 66 -6.85 -6.37 10.91
N ILE A 67 -6.62 -5.36 11.73
CA ILE A 67 -5.43 -5.25 12.57
C ILE A 67 -5.85 -5.70 13.97
N ILE A 68 -5.12 -6.66 14.55
CA ILE A 68 -5.40 -7.28 15.85
C ILE A 68 -4.27 -6.94 16.81
#